data_AF-A0AAD3TYU2-F1
#
_entry.id   AF-A0AAD3TYU2-F1
#
_cell.length_a   1.000
_cell.length_b   1.000
_cell.length_c   1.000
_cell.angle_alpha   90.00
_cell.angle_beta   90.00
_cell.angle_gamma   90.00
#
_symmetry.space_group_name_H-M   'P 1'
#
loop_
_entity.id
_entity.type
_entity.pdbx_description
1 polymer ?
#
loop_
_entity_poly.entity_id
_entity_poly.type
_entity_poly.pdbx_seq_one_letter_code
_entity_poly.pdbx_strand_id
1 'polypeptide(L)'
;MLALRRLLPATRSLHSSAVAWKGKAAAADEDADMGMDDDLFDDSVADLPSSGGGDRSARRTELMGYIMNPTHGREEHRAGNLRKVVQFSDTPADLEELGRVIQQWRINGYAVSKQTSTEIVGRCINLGRADLAEKYYRNRADYGLKHVSAHMATKLKSKLAEWEASKASEASEAPKEAEASEASA
;
A
#
# COMPACT_ATOMS: atom_id res chain seq x y z
N MET A 1 19.54 42.33 -54.70
CA MET A 1 20.39 41.21 -54.23
C MET A 1 19.60 40.41 -53.21
N LEU A 2 19.23 39.15 -53.51
CA LEU A 2 18.53 38.27 -52.57
C LEU A 2 19.53 37.53 -51.68
N ALA A 3 19.18 37.28 -50.42
CA ALA A 3 19.79 36.22 -49.61
C ALA A 3 18.78 35.70 -48.57
N LEU A 4 17.88 34.79 -48.97
CA LEU A 4 17.08 34.03 -48.02
C LEU A 4 17.98 33.02 -47.30
N ARG A 5 18.00 33.02 -45.96
CA ARG A 5 18.54 31.91 -45.17
C ARG A 5 17.39 31.21 -44.45
N ARG A 6 16.93 30.11 -45.03
CA ARG A 6 15.98 29.18 -44.39
C ARG A 6 16.71 28.41 -43.28
N LEU A 7 16.13 28.36 -42.09
CA LEU A 7 16.49 27.42 -41.02
C LEU A 7 15.30 26.50 -40.81
N LEU A 8 15.47 25.21 -41.12
CA LEU A 8 14.50 24.15 -40.83
C LEU A 8 14.97 23.34 -39.61
N PRO A 9 14.04 22.81 -38.79
CA PRO A 9 14.37 22.16 -37.53
C PRO A 9 14.95 20.76 -37.73
N ALA A 10 16.02 20.43 -36.99
CA ALA A 10 16.60 19.10 -36.97
C ALA A 10 15.85 18.18 -35.99
N THR A 11 15.00 17.30 -36.52
CA THR A 11 14.38 16.21 -35.75
C THR A 11 15.39 15.07 -35.54
N ARG A 12 15.73 14.72 -34.29
CA ARG A 12 16.61 13.57 -33.99
C ARG A 12 15.85 12.45 -33.28
N SER A 13 15.60 11.42 -34.10
CA SER A 13 15.13 10.06 -33.82
C SER A 13 15.04 9.57 -32.37
N LEU A 14 13.84 9.08 -32.03
CA LEU A 14 13.60 8.21 -30.87
C LEU A 14 14.29 6.85 -31.09
N HIS A 15 15.06 6.38 -30.11
CA HIS A 15 15.59 5.01 -30.11
C HIS A 15 14.75 4.18 -29.13
N SER A 16 13.97 3.25 -29.68
CA SER A 16 13.18 2.29 -28.91
C SER A 16 13.84 0.92 -29.05
N SER A 17 14.30 0.33 -27.95
CA SER A 17 14.79 -1.05 -27.91
C SER A 17 13.86 -1.93 -27.07
N ALA A 18 13.23 -2.90 -27.72
CA ALA A 18 12.41 -3.89 -27.04
C ALA A 18 13.29 -5.00 -26.44
N VAL A 19 12.99 -5.41 -25.21
CA VAL A 19 13.61 -6.59 -24.57
C VAL A 19 12.67 -7.78 -24.77
N ALA A 20 13.08 -8.74 -25.60
CA ALA A 20 12.34 -9.97 -25.84
C ALA A 20 12.61 -11.00 -24.73
N TRP A 21 11.55 -11.57 -24.17
CA TRP A 21 11.63 -12.63 -23.17
C TRP A 21 11.73 -13.99 -23.88
N LYS A 22 12.74 -14.79 -23.56
CA LYS A 22 12.90 -16.13 -24.14
C LYS A 22 12.59 -17.21 -23.11
N GLY A 23 11.37 -17.74 -23.17
CA GLY A 23 11.03 -18.99 -22.53
C GLY A 23 11.60 -20.19 -23.30
N LYS A 24 11.88 -21.28 -22.59
CA LYS A 24 12.13 -22.61 -23.15
C LYS A 24 11.53 -23.61 -22.16
N ALA A 25 10.60 -24.44 -22.63
CA ALA A 25 9.95 -25.47 -21.83
C ALA A 25 10.22 -26.87 -22.41
N ALA A 26 10.17 -27.85 -21.52
CA ALA A 26 9.84 -29.27 -21.72
C ALA A 26 10.79 -30.21 -22.49
N ALA A 27 10.70 -31.48 -22.04
CA ALA A 27 11.30 -32.76 -22.49
C ALA A 27 12.61 -33.19 -21.79
N ALA A 28 12.81 -34.45 -21.40
CA ALA A 28 11.89 -35.59 -21.14
C ALA A 28 12.69 -36.74 -20.45
N ASP A 29 11.99 -37.79 -19.99
CA ASP A 29 12.39 -39.22 -19.99
C ASP A 29 12.44 -40.00 -18.65
N GLU A 30 12.14 -41.29 -18.81
CA GLU A 30 11.77 -42.36 -17.86
C GLU A 30 12.73 -43.57 -18.11
N ASP A 31 13.04 -44.48 -17.19
CA ASP A 31 12.65 -44.70 -15.79
C ASP A 31 13.77 -45.47 -15.04
N ALA A 32 13.67 -45.69 -13.72
CA ALA A 32 14.53 -46.63 -12.98
C ALA A 32 13.87 -47.21 -11.72
N ASP A 33 13.92 -48.54 -11.60
CA ASP A 33 13.03 -49.38 -10.79
C ASP A 33 13.72 -50.03 -9.55
N MET A 34 12.90 -50.54 -8.61
CA MET A 34 13.21 -51.39 -7.45
C MET A 34 14.11 -50.87 -6.31
N GLY A 35 13.46 -50.53 -5.19
CA GLY A 35 13.47 -51.44 -4.02
C GLY A 35 14.43 -51.16 -2.85
N MET A 36 13.86 -50.67 -1.74
CA MET A 36 14.03 -51.27 -0.40
C MET A 36 12.89 -50.79 0.51
N ASP A 37 12.36 -51.67 1.37
CA ASP A 37 11.32 -51.38 2.35
C ASP A 37 11.83 -50.57 3.57
N ASP A 38 10.87 -50.13 4.40
CA ASP A 38 11.03 -49.67 5.79
C ASP A 38 11.96 -48.48 6.08
N ASP A 39 11.38 -47.28 6.14
CA ASP A 39 11.31 -46.51 7.39
C ASP A 39 10.26 -45.38 7.29
N LEU A 40 8.99 -45.78 7.45
CA LEU A 40 7.85 -44.90 7.54
C LEU A 40 7.78 -44.32 8.97
N PHE A 41 8.07 -43.02 9.13
CA PHE A 41 8.12 -42.24 10.38
C PHE A 41 9.41 -42.35 11.23
N ASP A 42 10.56 -41.89 10.73
CA ASP A 42 11.56 -41.28 11.63
C ASP A 42 11.22 -39.80 11.86
N ASP A 43 11.15 -39.41 13.14
CA ASP A 43 10.65 -38.13 13.65
C ASP A 43 11.73 -37.05 13.58
N SER A 44 12.16 -36.75 12.36
CA SER A 44 13.06 -35.65 12.04
C SER A 44 12.30 -34.53 11.34
N VAL A 45 11.41 -33.85 12.08
CA VAL A 45 11.00 -32.48 11.76
C VAL A 45 12.20 -31.54 11.86
N ALA A 46 13.07 -31.60 10.86
CA ALA A 46 14.14 -30.66 10.65
C ALA A 46 13.50 -29.26 10.61
N ASP A 47 13.76 -28.49 11.68
CA ASP A 47 13.18 -27.18 11.94
C ASP A 47 13.59 -26.21 10.83
N LEU A 48 12.83 -26.22 9.74
CA LEU A 48 12.99 -25.31 8.62
C LEU A 48 12.80 -23.91 9.20
N PRO A 49 13.85 -23.06 9.20
CA PRO A 49 13.79 -21.79 9.91
C PRO A 49 12.66 -20.94 9.33
N SER A 50 11.58 -20.84 10.10
CA SER A 50 10.37 -20.07 9.74
C SER A 50 10.80 -18.65 9.44
N SER A 51 10.85 -18.32 8.14
CA SER A 51 11.67 -17.21 7.64
C SER A 51 11.08 -15.85 8.03
N GLY A 52 11.48 -15.38 9.21
CA GLY A 52 11.31 -14.01 9.64
C GLY A 52 9.86 -13.58 9.85
N GLY A 53 9.08 -14.38 10.58
CA GLY A 53 7.86 -13.96 11.27
C GLY A 53 8.11 -12.94 12.41
N GLY A 54 9.07 -12.03 12.21
CA GLY A 54 9.36 -10.94 13.12
C GLY A 54 8.24 -9.90 13.10
N ASP A 55 8.04 -9.23 14.24
CA ASP A 55 6.93 -8.32 14.47
C ASP A 55 6.76 -7.29 13.34
N ARG A 56 5.59 -7.33 12.71
CA ARG A 56 5.20 -6.43 11.62
C ARG A 56 5.07 -4.99 12.12
N SER A 57 4.67 -4.79 13.37
CA SER A 57 4.57 -3.47 14.01
C SER A 57 5.96 -2.86 14.25
N ALA A 58 6.89 -3.63 14.82
CA ALA A 58 8.30 -3.22 14.91
C ALA A 58 8.88 -2.85 13.54
N ARG A 59 8.68 -3.68 12.50
CA ARG A 59 9.13 -3.39 11.12
C ARG A 59 8.45 -2.15 10.51
N ARG A 60 7.16 -1.92 10.78
CA ARG A 60 6.45 -0.69 10.39
C ARG A 60 7.13 0.52 11.02
N THR A 61 7.38 0.46 12.33
CA THR A 61 7.98 1.53 13.12
C THR A 61 9.40 1.86 12.66
N GLU A 62 10.23 0.84 12.39
CA GLU A 62 11.57 0.98 11.81
C GLU A 62 11.54 1.71 10.45
N LEU A 63 10.67 1.24 9.54
CA LEU A 63 10.49 1.83 8.22
C LEU A 63 9.94 3.27 8.26
N MET A 64 9.10 3.57 9.24
CA MET A 64 8.66 4.94 9.53
C MET A 64 9.82 5.78 10.05
N GLY A 65 10.67 5.25 10.93
CA GLY A 65 11.89 5.90 11.40
C GLY A 65 12.76 6.39 10.25
N TYR A 66 13.05 5.52 9.28
CA TYR A 66 13.80 5.90 8.07
C TYR A 66 13.10 6.97 7.24
N ILE A 67 11.76 6.95 7.09
CA ILE A 67 11.05 7.97 6.31
C ILE A 67 11.01 9.33 7.04
N MET A 68 10.81 9.30 8.35
CA MET A 68 10.61 10.49 9.18
C MET A 68 11.93 11.21 9.48
N ASN A 69 13.02 10.46 9.64
CA ASN A 69 14.36 10.98 9.88
C ASN A 69 15.28 10.57 8.72
N PRO A 70 15.40 11.39 7.65
CA PRO A 70 16.33 11.15 6.54
C PRO A 70 17.79 11.46 6.95
N THR A 71 18.29 10.74 7.97
CA THR A 71 19.71 10.78 8.40
C THR A 71 20.62 9.97 7.49
N HIS A 72 20.03 9.11 6.64
CA HIS A 72 20.73 8.14 5.82
C HIS A 72 20.67 8.48 4.33
N GLY A 73 21.62 7.96 3.56
CA GLY A 73 21.72 8.22 2.12
C GLY A 73 20.48 7.75 1.34
N ARG A 74 20.33 8.24 0.10
CA ARG A 74 19.18 7.93 -0.78
C ARG A 74 18.90 6.43 -0.99
N GLU A 75 19.88 5.56 -0.73
CA GLU A 75 19.76 4.11 -0.85
C GLU A 75 18.90 3.45 0.24
N GLU A 76 18.81 4.04 1.44
CA GLU A 76 17.96 3.52 2.52
C GLU A 76 16.49 3.87 2.27
N HIS A 77 16.22 5.04 1.68
CA HIS A 77 14.90 5.48 1.21
C HIS A 77 14.46 4.79 -0.09
N ARG A 78 14.48 3.46 -0.13
CA ARG A 78 14.03 2.68 -1.29
C ARG A 78 12.56 2.96 -1.58
N ALA A 79 12.19 3.07 -2.86
CA ALA A 79 10.82 3.38 -3.30
C ALA A 79 9.72 2.41 -2.79
N GLY A 80 10.11 1.25 -2.23
CA GLY A 80 9.21 0.31 -1.57
C GLY A 80 8.94 0.58 -0.08
N ASN A 81 9.67 1.45 0.62
CA ASN A 81 9.54 1.61 2.07
C ASN A 81 8.17 2.16 2.47
N LEU A 82 7.67 3.22 1.81
CA LEU A 82 6.32 3.73 2.04
C LEU A 82 5.26 2.64 1.78
N ARG A 83 5.46 1.80 0.75
CA ARG A 83 4.57 0.67 0.46
C ARG A 83 4.57 -0.34 1.60
N LYS A 84 5.74 -0.73 2.12
CA LYS A 84 5.85 -1.66 3.26
C LYS A 84 5.17 -1.10 4.51
N VAL A 85 5.31 0.19 4.83
CA VAL A 85 4.59 0.83 5.94
C VAL A 85 3.07 0.67 5.79
N VAL A 86 2.53 0.89 4.58
CA VAL A 86 1.09 0.67 4.29
C VAL A 86 0.71 -0.82 4.46
N GLN A 87 1.56 -1.74 3.99
CA GLN A 87 1.30 -3.19 4.08
C GLN A 87 1.40 -3.75 5.51
N PHE A 88 2.18 -3.11 6.39
CA PHE A 88 2.35 -3.49 7.81
C PHE A 88 1.50 -2.64 8.77
N SER A 89 0.72 -1.68 8.26
CA SER A 89 -0.31 -0.99 9.05
C SER A 89 -1.50 -1.91 9.20
N ASP A 90 -1.52 -2.75 10.24
CA ASP A 90 -2.50 -3.83 10.44
C ASP A 90 -3.70 -3.41 11.31
N THR A 91 -3.64 -2.27 12.02
CA THR A 91 -4.73 -1.73 12.85
C THR A 91 -5.31 -0.40 12.32
N PRO A 92 -6.55 -0.02 12.73
CA PRO A 92 -7.11 1.30 12.41
C PRO A 92 -6.33 2.49 12.99
N ALA A 93 -5.58 2.28 14.08
CA ALA A 93 -4.74 3.30 14.71
C ALA A 93 -3.46 3.59 13.89
N ASP A 94 -2.85 2.55 13.30
CA ASP A 94 -1.68 2.70 12.40
C ASP A 94 -1.94 3.65 11.22
N LEU A 95 -3.20 3.80 10.80
CA LEU A 95 -3.59 4.64 9.68
C LEU A 95 -3.64 6.14 10.01
N GLU A 96 -3.69 6.51 11.29
CA GLU A 96 -3.74 7.90 11.72
C GLU A 96 -2.38 8.60 11.52
N GLU A 97 -1.29 7.86 11.78
CA GLU A 97 0.07 8.30 11.54
C GLU A 97 0.43 8.29 10.05
N LEU A 98 -0.17 7.40 9.26
CA LEU A 98 0.15 7.17 7.85
C LEU A 98 0.08 8.46 7.02
N GLY A 99 -0.85 9.37 7.33
CA GLY A 99 -0.94 10.66 6.66
C GLY A 99 0.32 11.52 6.82
N ARG A 100 0.94 11.51 8.01
CA ARG A 100 2.21 12.21 8.27
C ARG A 100 3.36 11.55 7.50
N VAL A 101 3.41 10.22 7.48
CA VAL A 101 4.45 9.46 6.76
C VAL A 101 4.39 9.71 5.24
N ILE A 102 3.19 9.76 4.65
CA ILE A 102 3.01 10.07 3.23
C ILE A 102 3.44 11.51 2.91
N GLN A 103 3.11 12.47 3.79
CA GLN A 103 3.54 13.86 3.64
C GLN A 103 5.07 14.00 3.77
N GLN A 104 5.70 13.31 4.72
CA GLN A 104 7.15 13.34 4.85
C GLN A 104 7.86 12.68 3.67
N TRP A 105 7.33 11.55 3.15
CA TRP A 105 7.80 10.94 1.91
C TRP A 105 7.81 11.94 0.74
N ARG A 106 6.77 12.77 0.65
CA ARG A 106 6.63 13.85 -0.33
C ARG A 106 7.60 15.01 -0.10
N ILE A 107 7.83 15.42 1.16
CA ILE A 107 8.77 16.47 1.55
C ILE A 107 10.22 16.05 1.24
N ASN A 108 10.55 14.79 1.47
CA ASN A 108 11.84 14.18 1.10
C ASN A 108 12.05 14.07 -0.44
N GLY A 109 11.09 14.55 -1.25
CA GLY A 109 11.18 14.60 -2.72
C GLY A 109 10.77 13.32 -3.44
N TYR A 110 10.30 12.29 -2.73
CA TYR A 110 9.95 11.01 -3.34
C TYR A 110 8.53 10.99 -3.90
N ALA A 111 8.37 10.34 -5.06
CA ALA A 111 7.06 10.12 -5.66
C ALA A 111 6.34 8.94 -4.99
N VAL A 112 5.01 9.03 -4.87
CA VAL A 112 4.16 7.88 -4.52
C VAL A 112 3.80 7.14 -5.81
N SER A 113 4.03 5.83 -5.85
CA SER A 113 3.74 5.03 -7.05
C SER A 113 2.22 4.87 -7.28
N LYS A 114 1.81 4.52 -8.51
CA LYS A 114 0.42 4.18 -8.85
C LYS A 114 -0.13 3.02 -8.00
N GLN A 115 0.71 2.02 -7.73
CA GLN A 115 0.34 0.88 -6.88
C GLN A 115 0.17 1.33 -5.43
N THR A 116 1.18 2.00 -4.86
CA THR A 116 1.15 2.52 -3.48
C THR A 116 -0.04 3.45 -3.26
N SER A 117 -0.36 4.32 -4.22
CA SER A 117 -1.54 5.21 -4.16
C SER A 117 -2.86 4.44 -4.03
N THR A 118 -2.98 3.32 -4.75
CA THR A 118 -4.18 2.47 -4.72
C THR A 118 -4.22 1.63 -3.42
N GLU A 119 -3.07 1.18 -2.94
CA GLU A 119 -2.94 0.42 -1.69
C GLU A 119 -3.21 1.28 -0.44
N ILE A 120 -2.80 2.56 -0.41
CA ILE A 120 -3.11 3.50 0.68
C ILE A 120 -4.63 3.60 0.88
N VAL A 121 -5.36 3.92 -0.21
CA VAL A 121 -6.84 4.04 -0.16
C VAL A 121 -7.49 2.70 0.16
N GLY A 122 -7.04 1.62 -0.47
CA GLY A 122 -7.57 0.28 -0.24
C GLY A 122 -7.37 -0.23 1.19
N ARG A 123 -6.23 0.08 1.81
CA ARG A 123 -5.94 -0.31 3.19
C ARG A 123 -6.81 0.45 4.19
N CYS A 124 -7.00 1.75 3.97
CA CYS A 124 -7.91 2.55 4.78
C CYS A 124 -9.35 2.02 4.73
N ILE A 125 -9.86 1.70 3.53
CA ILE A 125 -11.18 1.07 3.35
C ILE A 125 -11.27 -0.29 4.06
N ASN A 126 -10.25 -1.15 3.91
CA ASN A 126 -10.28 -2.51 4.46
C ASN A 126 -10.22 -2.54 6.01
N LEU A 127 -9.65 -1.51 6.64
CA LEU A 127 -9.58 -1.36 8.11
C LEU A 127 -10.70 -0.46 8.68
N GLY A 128 -11.78 -0.24 7.93
CA GLY A 128 -12.95 0.53 8.37
C GLY A 128 -12.77 2.05 8.40
N ARG A 129 -11.59 2.57 8.05
CA ARG A 129 -11.26 4.00 8.01
C ARG A 129 -11.58 4.63 6.66
N ALA A 130 -12.87 4.60 6.30
CA ALA A 130 -13.38 5.24 5.09
C ALA A 130 -13.16 6.77 5.12
N ASP A 131 -13.21 7.37 6.32
CA ASP A 131 -12.89 8.78 6.60
C ASP A 131 -11.49 9.19 6.12
N LEU A 132 -10.46 8.39 6.48
CA LEU A 132 -9.08 8.62 6.06
C LEU A 132 -8.90 8.35 4.57
N ALA A 133 -9.55 7.30 4.05
CA ALA A 133 -9.54 6.97 2.63
C ALA A 133 -10.08 8.14 1.78
N GLU A 134 -11.16 8.77 2.23
CA GLU A 134 -11.73 9.95 1.57
C GLU A 134 -10.81 11.17 1.66
N LYS A 135 -10.29 11.47 2.86
CA LYS A 135 -9.34 12.58 3.07
C LYS A 135 -8.16 12.49 2.11
N TYR A 136 -7.56 11.31 1.97
CA TYR A 136 -6.44 11.10 1.03
C TYR A 136 -6.86 11.15 -0.45
N TYR A 137 -8.08 10.72 -0.78
CA TYR A 137 -8.62 10.76 -2.14
C TYR A 137 -8.97 12.17 -2.61
N ARG A 138 -9.64 12.97 -1.76
CA ARG A 138 -9.98 14.37 -2.03
C ARG A 138 -8.69 15.20 -2.15
N ASN A 139 -7.78 15.07 -1.18
CA ASN A 139 -6.52 15.83 -1.12
C ASN A 139 -5.35 15.13 -1.83
N ARG A 140 -5.64 14.45 -2.95
CA ARG A 140 -4.68 13.63 -3.71
C ARG A 140 -3.41 14.37 -4.14
N ALA A 141 -3.48 15.70 -4.33
CA ALA A 141 -2.35 16.53 -4.72
C ALA A 141 -1.32 16.67 -3.58
N ASP A 142 -1.79 16.81 -2.33
CA ASP A 142 -0.94 17.02 -1.15
C ASP A 142 -0.26 15.71 -0.77
N TYR A 143 -1.04 14.64 -0.67
CA TYR A 143 -0.54 13.30 -0.36
C TYR A 143 0.16 12.61 -1.55
N GLY A 144 0.08 13.17 -2.76
CA GLY A 144 0.78 12.65 -3.94
C GLY A 144 0.16 11.42 -4.58
N LEU A 145 -1.09 11.10 -4.27
CA LEU A 145 -1.88 10.01 -4.85
C LEU A 145 -2.30 10.35 -6.29
N LYS A 146 -1.32 10.55 -7.18
CA LYS A 146 -1.52 10.98 -8.58
C LYS A 146 -2.39 10.01 -9.38
N HIS A 147 -2.49 8.75 -8.97
CA HIS A 147 -3.33 7.76 -9.62
C HIS A 147 -3.99 6.81 -8.60
N VAL A 148 -5.28 6.99 -8.38
CA VAL A 148 -6.17 6.00 -7.73
C VAL A 148 -7.03 5.36 -8.82
N SER A 149 -7.18 4.04 -8.83
CA SER A 149 -7.95 3.35 -9.88
C SER A 149 -9.45 3.69 -9.81
N ALA A 150 -10.14 3.70 -10.95
CA ALA A 150 -11.58 3.96 -11.01
C ALA A 150 -12.39 2.97 -10.15
N HIS A 151 -12.01 1.68 -10.18
CA HIS A 151 -12.58 0.65 -9.30
C HIS A 151 -12.43 1.00 -7.81
N MET A 152 -11.25 1.48 -7.38
CA MET A 152 -11.03 1.88 -5.99
C MET A 152 -11.85 3.12 -5.62
N ALA A 153 -12.01 4.07 -6.54
CA ALA A 153 -12.87 5.23 -6.33
C ALA A 153 -14.36 4.85 -6.19
N THR A 154 -14.84 3.87 -6.95
CA THR A 154 -16.20 3.31 -6.78
C THR A 154 -16.33 2.58 -5.44
N LYS A 155 -15.37 1.72 -5.08
CA LYS A 155 -15.35 1.00 -3.79
C LYS A 155 -15.38 1.97 -2.61
N LEU A 156 -14.63 3.07 -2.69
CA LEU A 156 -14.61 4.13 -1.69
C LEU A 156 -15.99 4.77 -1.51
N LYS A 157 -16.69 5.13 -2.59
CA LYS A 157 -18.04 5.72 -2.52
C LYS A 157 -19.05 4.80 -1.84
N SER A 158 -19.06 3.51 -2.20
CA SER A 158 -19.94 2.53 -1.54
C SER A 158 -19.63 2.42 -0.05
N LYS A 159 -18.36 2.30 0.32
CA LYS A 159 -17.95 2.15 1.72
C LYS A 159 -18.11 3.42 2.57
N LEU A 160 -18.06 4.60 1.96
CA LEU A 160 -18.45 5.85 2.62
C LEU A 160 -19.94 5.88 2.93
N ALA A 161 -20.81 5.55 1.96
CA ALA A 161 -22.26 5.52 2.17
C ALA A 161 -22.67 4.50 3.26
N GLU A 162 -22.02 3.33 3.29
CA GLU A 162 -22.19 2.34 4.37
C GLU A 162 -21.75 2.90 5.74
N TRP A 163 -20.58 3.53 5.80
CA TRP A 163 -20.02 4.09 7.05
C TRP A 163 -20.84 5.28 7.59
N GLU A 164 -21.29 6.17 6.71
CA GLU A 164 -22.18 7.28 7.07
C GLU A 164 -23.53 6.77 7.60
N ALA A 165 -24.08 5.70 7.01
CA ALA A 165 -25.31 5.06 7.50
C ALA A 165 -25.12 4.44 8.90
N SER A 166 -24.04 3.68 9.14
CA SER A 166 -23.74 3.11 10.46
C SER A 166 -23.58 4.20 11.53
N LYS A 167 -22.86 5.27 11.21
CA LYS A 167 -22.66 6.39 12.14
C LYS A 167 -23.95 7.14 12.45
N ALA A 168 -24.88 7.23 11.49
CA ALA A 168 -26.19 7.82 11.70
C ALA A 168 -27.08 6.97 12.62
N SER A 169 -27.03 5.63 12.52
CA SER A 169 -27.74 4.75 13.45
C SER A 169 -27.21 4.87 14.88
N GLU A 170 -25.88 4.82 15.09
CA GLU A 170 -25.27 4.96 16.42
C GLU A 170 -25.63 6.30 17.09
N ALA A 171 -25.68 7.39 16.31
CA ALA A 171 -26.08 8.71 16.81
C ALA A 171 -27.56 8.80 17.21
N SER A 172 -28.42 7.90 16.71
CA SER A 172 -29.85 7.84 17.04
C SER A 172 -30.19 6.98 18.26
N GLU A 173 -29.23 6.18 18.72
CA GLU A 173 -29.39 5.21 19.84
C GLU A 173 -28.78 5.71 21.17
N ALA A 174 -28.42 7.00 21.25
CA ALA A 174 -28.00 7.64 22.49
C ALA A 174 -29.17 7.72 23.51
N PRO A 175 -28.96 7.38 24.80
CA PRO A 175 -30.05 7.09 25.73
C PRO A 175 -30.83 8.32 26.19
N LYS A 176 -32.17 8.21 26.15
CA LYS A 176 -33.10 9.14 26.80
C LYS A 176 -33.25 8.82 28.30
N GLU A 177 -32.21 9.03 29.08
CA GLU A 177 -32.29 8.89 30.56
C GLU A 177 -31.67 10.10 31.27
N ALA A 178 -32.44 11.18 31.42
CA ALA A 178 -32.15 12.29 32.34
C ALA A 178 -33.39 13.20 32.62
N GLU A 179 -34.59 12.66 32.80
CA GLU A 179 -35.77 13.45 33.19
C GLU A 179 -36.71 12.68 34.14
N ALA A 180 -36.19 12.25 35.30
CA ALA A 180 -36.99 11.65 36.36
C ALA A 180 -36.29 11.66 37.75
N SER A 181 -36.17 12.83 38.41
CA SER A 181 -36.07 12.94 39.88
C SER A 181 -35.92 14.38 40.41
N GLU A 182 -36.90 15.26 40.18
CA GLU A 182 -37.04 16.47 41.01
C GLU A 182 -38.51 16.87 41.21
N ALA A 183 -39.23 16.05 41.98
CA ALA A 183 -40.63 16.28 42.36
C ALA A 183 -40.93 15.70 43.76
N SER A 184 -40.19 16.15 44.78
CA SER A 184 -40.54 15.97 46.21
C SER A 184 -39.76 16.96 47.07
N ALA A 185 -40.34 18.14 47.29
CA ALA A 185 -40.00 19.12 48.31
C ALA A 185 -41.29 19.84 48.74
#